data_AF-A0A9X0BJU4-F1
#
_entry.id   AF-A0A9X0BJU4-F1
#
_cell.length_a   1.000
_cell.length_b   1.000
_cell.length_c   1.000
_cell.angle_alpha   90.00
_cell.angle_beta   90.00
_cell.angle_gamma   90.00
#
_symmetry.space_group_name_H-M   'P 1'
#
loop_
_entity.id
_entity.type
_entity.pdbx_description
1 polymer ?
#
loop_
_entity_poly.entity_id
_entity_poly.type
_entity_poly.pdbx_seq_one_letter_code
_entity_poly.pdbx_strand_id
1 'polypeptide(L)' 'MTNSTPTVRSGSSANSRSTKMPGVRCPNCYAKGQEVWVIPGKSCHVCHTPCA' A
#
# COMPACT_ATOMS: atom_id res chain seq x y z
N MET A 1 -15.92 23.88 39.20
CA MET A 1 -17.06 24.11 38.29
C MET A 1 -16.46 24.75 37.03
N THR A 2 -15.81 23.96 36.17
CA THR A 2 -16.24 23.62 34.77
C THR A 2 -16.62 24.88 33.98
N ASN A 3 -15.95 25.31 32.90
CA ASN A 3 -15.71 24.56 31.67
C ASN A 3 -14.80 25.41 30.76
N SER A 4 -13.63 24.91 30.40
CA SER A 4 -12.90 25.43 29.22
C SER A 4 -13.01 24.36 28.15
N THR A 5 -13.96 24.57 27.25
CA THR A 5 -14.21 23.80 26.02
C THR A 5 -12.91 23.44 25.30
N PRO A 6 -12.58 22.16 25.09
CA PRO A 6 -11.62 21.81 24.08
C PRO A 6 -12.29 21.97 22.72
N THR A 7 -11.87 23.00 21.97
CA THR A 7 -12.20 23.12 20.55
C THR A 7 -11.68 21.88 19.84
N VAL A 8 -12.55 20.90 19.63
CA VAL A 8 -12.31 19.75 18.77
C VAL A 8 -12.01 20.28 17.38
N ARG A 9 -10.73 20.35 17.03
CA ARG A 9 -10.31 20.63 15.65
C ARG A 9 -10.85 19.49 14.81
N SER A 10 -11.90 19.81 14.07
CA SER A 10 -12.50 19.00 13.02
C SER A 10 -11.40 18.24 12.31
N GLY A 11 -11.46 16.91 12.40
CA GLY A 11 -10.55 16.03 11.72
C GLY A 11 -10.61 16.37 10.25
N SER A 12 -9.53 16.97 9.75
CA SER A 12 -9.27 16.98 8.32
C SER A 12 -9.28 15.52 7.91
N SER A 13 -10.33 15.09 7.23
CA SER A 13 -10.31 13.92 6.36
C SER A 13 -9.28 14.22 5.28
N ALA A 14 -8.00 14.18 5.66
CA ALA A 14 -6.96 13.82 4.74
C ALA A 14 -7.37 12.42 4.32
N ASN A 15 -8.09 12.37 3.21
CA ASN A 15 -8.04 11.27 2.28
C ASN A 15 -6.55 11.13 1.96
N SER A 16 -5.86 10.45 2.87
CA SER A 16 -4.60 9.83 2.64
C SER A 16 -4.93 8.83 1.55
N ARG A 17 -4.94 9.33 0.31
CA ARG A 17 -4.38 8.63 -0.84
C ARG A 17 -2.91 8.42 -0.51
N SER A 18 -2.64 7.75 0.62
CA SER A 18 -1.50 6.89 0.81
C SER A 18 -1.46 6.20 -0.52
N THR A 19 -0.51 6.63 -1.33
CA THR A 19 -0.10 5.99 -2.56
C THR A 19 0.31 4.62 -2.08
N LYS A 20 -0.68 3.73 -1.87
CA LYS A 20 -0.51 2.33 -1.61
C LYS A 20 0.25 1.95 -2.85
N MET A 21 1.57 1.88 -2.73
CA MET A 21 2.46 1.47 -3.80
C MET A 21 1.73 0.28 -4.43
N PRO A 22 1.21 0.40 -5.66
CA PRO A 22 0.44 -0.67 -6.25
C PRO A 22 1.48 -1.71 -6.59
N GLY A 23 1.86 -2.52 -5.60
CA GLY A 23 2.69 -3.67 -5.82
C GLY A 23 2.01 -4.46 -6.92
N VAL A 24 2.73 -4.74 -8.00
CA VAL A 24 2.20 -5.61 -9.05
C VAL A 24 2.37 -7.03 -8.55
N ARG A 25 1.30 -7.83 -8.60
CA ARG A 25 1.40 -9.24 -8.25
C ARG A 25 2.17 -9.95 -9.34
N CYS A 26 3.21 -10.70 -8.98
CA CYS A 26 3.97 -11.47 -9.97
C CYS A 26 3.10 -12.57 -10.59
N PRO A 27 2.84 -12.58 -11.91
CA PRO A 27 1.98 -13.58 -12.55
C PRO A 27 2.61 -14.98 -12.51
N ASN A 28 3.93 -15.09 -12.62
CA ASN A 28 4.64 -16.38 -12.55
C ASN A 28 4.56 -17.02 -11.17
N CYS A 29 4.76 -16.23 -10.10
CA CYS A 29 4.61 -16.74 -8.75
C CYS A 29 3.15 -17.09 -8.46
N TYR A 30 2.21 -16.28 -8.95
CA TYR A 30 0.79 -16.58 -8.78
C TYR A 30 0.38 -17.88 -9.47
N ALA A 31 0.87 -18.15 -10.68
CA ALA A 31 0.65 -19.41 -11.38
C ALA A 31 1.21 -20.63 -10.64
N LYS A 32 2.23 -20.42 -9.79
CA LYS A 32 2.79 -21.44 -8.89
C LYS A 32 2.04 -21.55 -7.56
N GLY A 33 1.01 -20.74 -7.32
CA GLY A 33 0.27 -20.67 -6.07
C GLY A 33 0.93 -19.81 -4.99
N GLN A 34 1.96 -19.03 -5.33
CA GLN A 34 2.63 -18.12 -4.40
C GLN A 34 2.15 -16.68 -4.59
N GLU A 35 1.72 -16.05 -3.49
CA GLU A 35 1.35 -14.64 -3.51
C GLU A 35 2.57 -13.75 -3.26
N VAL A 36 3.17 -13.29 -4.37
CA VAL A 36 4.35 -12.43 -4.34
C VAL A 36 4.02 -11.07 -4.92
N TRP A 37 4.23 -10.04 -4.12
CA TRP A 37 4.04 -8.64 -4.49
C TRP A 37 5.39 -8.03 -4.89
N VAL A 38 5.44 -7.44 -6.07
CA VAL A 38 6.65 -6.91 -6.68
C VAL A 38 6.56 -5.39 -6.77
N ILE A 39 7.70 -4.73 -6.55
CA ILE A 39 7.82 -3.29 -6.75
C ILE A 39 7.82 -3.04 -8.27
N PRO A 40 6.87 -2.26 -8.82
CA PRO A 40 6.84 -1.96 -10.24
C PRO A 40 8.16 -1.29 -10.68
N GLY A 41 8.71 -1.74 -11.81
CA GLY A 41 10.02 -1.33 -12.30
C GLY A 41 11.20 -2.16 -11.76
N LYS A 42 10.94 -3.18 -10.93
CA LYS A 42 11.96 -4.13 -10.45
C LYS A 42 11.56 -5.57 -10.77
N SER A 43 12.54 -6.47 -10.85
CA SER A 43 12.28 -7.90 -10.99
C SER A 43 11.71 -8.49 -9.71
N CYS A 44 10.90 -9.53 -9.85
CA CYS A 44 10.36 -10.29 -8.74
C CYS A 44 11.49 -10.87 -7.87
N HIS A 45 11.44 -10.66 -6.57
CA HIS A 45 12.50 -11.15 -5.66
C HIS A 45 12.50 -12.69 -5.49
N VAL A 46 11.43 -13.38 -5.89
CA VAL A 46 11.32 -14.85 -5.75
C VAL A 46 11.75 -15.57 -7.02
N CYS A 47 11.22 -15.16 -8.18
CA CYS A 47 11.47 -15.83 -9.46
C CYS A 47 12.36 -15.03 -10.40
N HIS A 48 12.80 -13.83 -10.00
CA HIS A 48 13.65 -12.91 -10.77
C HIS A 48 13.05 -12.49 -12.13
N THR A 49 11.76 -12.79 -12.36
CA THR A 49 11.05 -12.38 -13.58
C THR A 49 10.79 -10.87 -13.55
N PRO A 50 11.06 -10.13 -14.65
CA PRO A 50 10.66 -8.73 -14.76
C PRO A 50 9.13 -8.62 -14.69
N CYS A 51 8.62 -7.94 -13.67
CA CYS A 51 7.20 -7.63 -13.53
C CYS A 51 7.04 -6.13 -13.80
N ALA A 52 6.53 -5.80 -14.99
CA ALA A 52 6.23 -4.43 -15.41
C ALA A 52 4.73 -4.16 -15.24
#